data_AF-A0A401LFS6-F1
#
_entry.id   AF-A0A401LFS6-F1
#
_cell.length_a   1.000
_cell.length_b   1.000
_cell.length_c   1.000
_cell.angle_alpha   90.00
_cell.angle_beta   90.00
_cell.angle_gamma   90.00
#
_symmetry.space_group_name_H-M   'P 1'
#
loop_
_entity.id
_entity.type
_entity.pdbx_description
1 polymer ?
#
loop_
_entity_poly.entity_id
_entity_poly.type
_entity_poly.pdbx_seq_one_letter_code
_entity_poly.pdbx_strand_id
1 'polypeptide(L)'
;MELYFNGRNLLIIVGYYLIINLILYFTMVIDKKRAIKDGWRIPEKNLFLLAVLGGGIGGLIAMVFKRHKNKHIDFILTFTVTAILHMVVAFLLIGKFAFVTK
;
A
#
# COMPACT_ATOMS: atom_id res chain seq x y z
N MET A 1 27.14 4.08 23.05
CA MET A 1 25.83 4.20 22.40
C MET A 1 25.57 2.89 21.70
N GLU A 2 24.82 1.99 22.32
CA GLU A 2 24.50 0.68 21.73
C GLU A 2 23.14 0.76 21.03
N LEU A 3 23.07 0.30 19.78
CA LEU A 3 21.80 0.15 19.05
C LEU A 3 21.10 -1.12 19.52
N TYR A 4 19.94 -0.97 20.17
CA TYR A 4 19.08 -2.11 20.51
C TYR A 4 17.96 -2.28 19.48
N PHE A 5 17.80 -3.50 18.98
CA PHE A 5 16.75 -3.85 18.04
C PHE A 5 15.42 -4.17 18.74
N ASN A 6 14.38 -3.37 18.49
CA ASN A 6 13.03 -3.60 19.02
C ASN A 6 12.18 -4.39 18.01
N GLY A 7 12.24 -5.71 18.10
CA GLY A 7 11.50 -6.61 17.21
C GLY A 7 9.97 -6.45 17.27
N ARG A 8 9.41 -6.03 18.42
CA ARG A 8 7.96 -5.78 18.56
C ARG A 8 7.51 -4.59 17.71
N ASN A 9 8.25 -3.48 17.76
CA ASN A 9 7.95 -2.29 16.95
C ASN A 9 8.05 -2.59 15.46
N LEU A 10 9.09 -3.34 15.05
CA LEU A 10 9.24 -3.76 13.66
C LEU A 10 8.04 -4.60 13.21
N LEU A 11 7.62 -5.57 14.02
CA LEU A 11 6.50 -6.47 13.69
C LEU A 11 5.19 -5.70 13.51
N ILE A 12 4.95 -4.66 14.33
CA ILE A 12 3.78 -3.78 14.20
C ILE A 12 3.83 -3.00 12.87
N ILE A 13 4.97 -2.38 12.54
CA ILE A 13 5.12 -1.58 11.31
C ILE A 13 4.93 -2.46 10.07
N VAL A 14 5.63 -3.60 10.02
CA VAL A 14 5.54 -4.54 8.89
C VAL A 14 4.14 -5.14 8.79
N GLY A 15 3.53 -5.53 9.92
CA GLY A 15 2.17 -6.07 9.97
C GLY A 15 1.13 -5.09 9.44
N TYR A 16 1.21 -3.81 9.84
CA TYR A 16 0.34 -2.76 9.34
C TYR A 16 0.43 -2.62 7.81
N TYR A 17 1.64 -2.48 7.28
CA TYR A 17 1.85 -2.34 5.84
C TYR A 17 1.38 -3.58 5.07
N LEU A 18 1.62 -4.77 5.59
CA LEU A 18 1.18 -6.01 4.95
C LEU A 18 -0.34 -6.07 4.84
N ILE A 19 -1.06 -5.73 5.92
CA ILE A 19 -2.53 -5.74 5.94
C ILE A 19 -3.11 -4.71 4.96
N ILE A 20 -2.67 -3.44 5.02
CA ILE A 20 -3.26 -2.40 4.17
C ILE A 20 -3.00 -2.65 2.67
N ASN A 21 -1.83 -3.19 2.32
CA ASN A 21 -1.51 -3.57 0.94
C ASN A 21 -2.36 -4.74 0.45
N LEU A 22 -2.61 -5.74 1.30
CA LEU A 22 -3.53 -6.84 0.96
C LEU A 22 -4.96 -6.33 0.76
N ILE A 23 -5.47 -5.46 1.65
CA ILE A 23 -6.80 -4.87 1.54
C ILE A 23 -6.96 -4.15 0.20
N LEU A 24 -6.01 -3.27 -0.17
CA LEU A 24 -6.08 -2.54 -1.43
C LEU A 24 -5.97 -3.47 -2.64
N TYR A 25 -5.04 -4.43 -2.60
CA TYR A 25 -4.91 -5.42 -3.67
C TYR A 25 -6.23 -6.15 -3.93
N PHE A 26 -6.84 -6.74 -2.90
CA PHE A 26 -8.10 -7.46 -3.06
C PHE A 26 -9.26 -6.56 -3.47
N THR A 27 -9.30 -5.33 -2.96
CA THR A 27 -10.32 -4.34 -3.35
C THR A 27 -10.27 -4.07 -4.85
N MET A 28 -9.08 -3.86 -5.42
CA MET A 28 -8.91 -3.69 -6.87
C MET A 28 -9.23 -4.96 -7.68
N VAL A 29 -8.86 -6.14 -7.17
CA VAL A 29 -9.21 -7.42 -7.82
C VAL A 29 -10.73 -7.59 -7.86
N ILE A 30 -11.42 -7.28 -6.76
CA ILE A 30 -12.88 -7.34 -6.68
C ILE A 30 -13.52 -6.32 -7.62
N ASP A 31 -13.00 -5.10 -7.66
CA ASP A 31 -13.49 -4.07 -8.58
C ASP A 31 -13.38 -4.53 -10.05
N LYS A 32 -12.23 -5.10 -10.45
CA LYS A 32 -12.06 -5.67 -11.78
C LYS A 32 -13.04 -6.81 -12.07
N LYS A 33 -13.29 -7.70 -11.10
CA LYS A 33 -14.28 -8.79 -11.24
C LYS A 33 -15.70 -8.26 -11.40
N ARG A 34 -16.09 -7.23 -10.65
CA ARG A 34 -17.40 -6.58 -10.76
C ARG A 34 -17.55 -5.89 -12.11
N ALA A 35 -16.50 -5.22 -12.59
CA ALA A 35 -16.47 -4.59 -13.91
C ALA A 35 -16.66 -5.56 -15.08
N ILE A 36 -16.32 -6.85 -14.93
CA ILE A 36 -16.53 -7.90 -15.94
C ILE A 36 -17.94 -8.49 -15.86
N LYS A 37 -18.55 -8.50 -14.68
CA LYS A 37 -19.89 -9.07 -14.43
C LYS A 37 -21.01 -8.02 -14.45
N ASP A 38 -20.75 -6.84 -15.03
CA ASP A 38 -21.65 -5.67 -15.02
C ASP A 38 -22.19 -5.29 -13.63
N GLY A 39 -21.39 -5.54 -12.58
CA GLY A 39 -21.69 -5.17 -11.21
C GLY A 39 -21.26 -3.75 -10.87
N TRP A 40 -21.75 -3.24 -9.73
CA TRP A 40 -21.41 -1.91 -9.24
C TRP A 40 -19.91 -1.76 -8.93
N ARG A 41 -19.27 -0.78 -9.57
CA ARG A 41 -17.83 -0.49 -9.41
C ARG A 41 -17.53 0.23 -8.10
N ILE A 42 -16.35 -0.03 -7.54
CA ILE A 42 -15.87 0.64 -6.34
C ILE A 42 -15.44 2.06 -6.71
N PRO A 43 -15.90 3.09 -5.98
CA PRO A 43 -15.48 4.46 -6.23
C PRO A 43 -13.96 4.62 -6.16
N GLU A 44 -13.37 5.30 -7.15
CA GLU A 44 -11.91 5.49 -7.25
C GLU A 44 -11.32 6.19 -6.01
N LYS A 45 -12.08 7.11 -5.42
CA LYS A 45 -11.74 7.78 -4.16
C LYS A 45 -11.38 6.80 -3.03
N ASN A 46 -12.04 5.64 -2.97
CA ASN A 46 -11.76 4.63 -1.94
C ASN A 46 -10.43 3.92 -2.22
N LEU A 47 -10.11 3.67 -3.49
CA LEU A 47 -8.84 3.06 -3.89
C LEU A 47 -7.68 4.02 -3.63
N PHE A 48 -7.85 5.31 -3.93
CA PHE A 48 -6.85 6.33 -3.63
C PHE A 48 -6.68 6.55 -2.12
N LEU A 49 -7.77 6.55 -1.35
CA LEU A 49 -7.70 6.64 0.10
C LEU A 49 -6.86 5.49 0.68
N LEU A 50 -7.12 4.25 0.26
CA LEU A 50 -6.33 3.09 0.68
C LEU A 50 -4.86 3.19 0.25
N ALA A 51 -4.57 3.82 -0.89
CA ALA A 51 -3.20 4.08 -1.34
C ALA A 51 -2.48 5.05 -0.41
N VAL A 52 -3.15 6.16 -0.07
CA VAL A 52 -2.67 7.21 0.85
C VAL A 52 -2.52 6.71 2.29
N LEU A 53 -3.27 5.68 2.69
CA LEU A 53 -3.09 5.00 3.97
C LEU A 53 -1.91 4.01 3.99
N GLY A 54 -1.21 3.80 2.86
CA GLY A 54 -0.03 2.93 2.79
C GLY A 54 -0.20 1.66 1.98
N GLY A 55 -1.35 1.49 1.31
CA GLY A 55 -1.59 0.35 0.42
C GLY A 55 -1.03 0.51 -1.01
N GLY A 56 -0.28 1.59 -1.29
CA GLY A 56 0.20 1.94 -2.63
C GLY A 56 0.89 0.79 -3.38
N ILE A 57 1.72 -0.01 -2.69
CA ILE A 57 2.43 -1.16 -3.28
C ILE A 57 1.44 -2.24 -3.72
N GLY A 58 0.46 -2.59 -2.88
CA GLY A 58 -0.59 -3.55 -3.18
C GLY A 58 -1.47 -3.09 -4.35
N GLY A 59 -1.72 -1.78 -4.44
CA GLY A 59 -2.36 -1.15 -5.60
C GLY A 59 -1.56 -1.31 -6.88
N LEU A 60 -0.25 -1.02 -6.87
CA LEU A 60 0.64 -1.23 -8.02
C LEU A 60 0.68 -2.70 -8.47
N ILE A 61 0.81 -3.63 -7.52
CA ILE A 61 0.78 -5.07 -7.82
C ILE A 61 -0.55 -5.44 -8.47
N ALA A 62 -1.68 -4.99 -7.92
CA ALA A 62 -2.99 -5.26 -8.51
C ALA A 62 -3.14 -4.67 -9.92
N MET A 63 -2.64 -3.45 -10.15
CA MET A 63 -2.63 -2.82 -11.47
C MET A 63 -1.86 -3.66 -12.50
N VAL A 64 -0.62 -4.05 -12.18
CA VAL A 64 0.23 -4.84 -13.09
C VAL A 64 -0.40 -6.21 -13.36
N PHE A 65 -0.80 -6.94 -12.33
CA PHE A 65 -1.32 -8.31 -12.46
C PHE A 65 -2.72 -8.38 -13.10
N LYS A 66 -3.61 -7.43 -12.77
CA LYS A 66 -5.00 -7.43 -13.30
C LYS A 66 -5.17 -6.53 -14.52
N ARG A 67 -4.09 -5.88 -14.98
CA ARG A 67 -4.10 -4.86 -16.03
C ARG A 67 -5.20 -3.83 -15.76
N HIS A 68 -5.35 -3.47 -14.49
CA HIS A 68 -6.43 -2.63 -14.02
C HIS A 68 -6.01 -1.17 -14.18
N LYS A 69 -6.64 -0.46 -15.12
CA LYS A 69 -6.43 0.97 -15.35
C LYS A 69 -4.97 1.39 -15.63
N ASN A 70 -4.17 0.54 -16.26
CA ASN A 70 -2.76 0.81 -16.63
C ASN A 70 -2.57 1.89 -17.71
N LYS A 71 -3.65 2.49 -18.23
CA LYS A 71 -3.59 3.63 -19.18
C LYS A 71 -4.07 4.94 -18.54
N HIS A 72 -4.55 4.90 -17.30
CA HIS A 72 -5.02 6.09 -16.59
C HIS A 72 -3.86 6.68 -15.80
N ILE A 73 -3.38 7.84 -16.24
CA ILE A 73 -2.21 8.49 -15.65
C ILE A 73 -2.44 8.82 -14.17
N ASP A 74 -3.65 9.18 -13.78
CA ASP A 74 -4.01 9.48 -12.40
C ASP A 74 -3.81 8.27 -11.48
N PHE A 75 -4.13 7.07 -11.96
CA PHE A 75 -3.89 5.82 -11.23
C PHE A 75 -2.39 5.56 -11.12
N ILE A 76 -1.68 5.60 -12.25
CA ILE A 76 -0.23 5.34 -12.26
C ILE A 76 0.48 6.29 -11.31
N LEU A 77 0.20 7.58 -11.40
CA LEU A 77 0.82 8.60 -10.57
C LEU A 77 0.46 8.42 -9.10
N THR A 78 -0.83 8.25 -8.77
CA THR A 78 -1.27 8.11 -7.38
C THR A 78 -0.65 6.89 -6.72
N PHE A 79 -0.71 5.71 -7.34
CA PHE A 79 -0.17 4.49 -6.74
C PHE A 79 1.36 4.48 -6.70
N THR A 80 2.03 5.07 -7.70
CA THR A 80 3.51 5.16 -7.70
C THR A 80 4.01 6.15 -6.65
N VAL A 81 3.44 7.36 -6.60
CA VAL A 81 3.85 8.39 -5.64
C VAL A 81 3.56 7.95 -4.21
N THR A 82 2.38 7.40 -3.94
CA THR A 82 2.03 6.91 -2.59
C THR A 82 2.90 5.72 -2.17
N ALA A 83 3.22 4.80 -3.08
CA ALA A 83 4.14 3.69 -2.78
C ALA A 83 5.55 4.19 -2.42
N ILE A 84 6.11 5.12 -3.18
CA ILE A 84 7.43 5.70 -2.91
C ILE A 84 7.41 6.46 -1.58
N LEU A 85 6.40 7.30 -1.34
CA LEU A 85 6.26 8.05 -0.11
C LEU A 85 6.22 7.12 1.10
N HIS A 86 5.42 6.06 1.06
CA HIS A 86 5.32 5.10 2.15
C HIS A 86 6.58 4.26 2.32
N MET A 87 7.33 3.99 1.26
CA MET A 87 8.64 3.32 1.36
C MET A 87 9.63 4.19 2.15
N VAL A 88 9.65 5.49 1.90
CA VAL A 88 10.47 6.46 2.66
C VAL A 88 10.00 6.54 4.11
N VAL A 89 8.69 6.65 4.35
CA VAL A 89 8.12 6.69 5.71
C VAL A 89 8.46 5.42 6.48
N ALA A 90 8.29 4.24 5.87
CA ALA A 90 8.63 2.97 6.48
C ALA A 90 10.11 2.88 6.85
N PHE A 91 11.01 3.32 5.96
CA PHE A 91 12.45 3.37 6.22
C PHE A 91 12.79 4.24 7.43
N LEU A 92 12.21 5.46 7.50
CA LEU A 92 12.42 6.37 8.63
C LEU A 92 11.86 5.82 9.94
N LEU A 93 10.67 5.20 9.91
CA LEU A 93 10.05 4.60 11.09
C LEU A 93 10.85 3.42 11.62
N ILE A 94 11.34 2.55 10.74
CA ILE A 94 12.21 1.42 11.12
C ILE A 94 13.51 1.96 11.72
N GLY A 95 14.16 2.92 11.06
CA GLY A 95 15.39 3.55 11.57
C GLY A 95 15.24 4.16 12.96
N LYS A 96 14.11 4.83 13.23
CA LYS A 96 13.86 5.53 14.49
C LYS A 96 13.33 4.62 15.62
N PHE A 97 12.47 3.66 15.30
CA PHE A 97 11.71 2.90 16.30
C PHE A 97 12.12 1.44 16.41
N ALA A 98 12.73 0.86 15.37
CA ALA A 98 13.33 -0.47 15.47
C ALA A 98 14.74 -0.40 16.07
N PHE A 99 15.42 0.74 16.00
CA PHE A 99 16.75 0.94 16.59
C PHE A 99 16.69 2.01 17.68
N VAL A 100 16.60 1.56 18.94
CA VAL A 100 16.56 2.46 20.10
C VAL A 100 17.97 2.59 20.67
N THR A 101 18.41 3.82 20.90
CA THR A 101 19.71 4.11 21.53
C THR A 101 19.57 4.18 23.04
N LYS A 102 20.43 3.45 23.75
CA LYS A 102 20.72 3.66 25.17
C LYS A 102 21.92 4.59 25.35
#